data_AF-A0A930DZ54-F1
#
_entry.id   AF-A0A930DZ54-F1
#
_cell.length_a   1.000
_cell.length_b   1.000
_cell.length_c   1.000
_cell.angle_alpha   90.00
_cell.angle_beta   90.00
_cell.angle_gamma   90.00
#
_symmetry.space_group_name_H-M   'P 1'
#
loop_
_entity.id
_entity.type
_entity.pdbx_description
1 polymer ?
#
loop_
_entity_poly.entity_id
_entity_poly.type
_entity_poly.pdbx_seq_one_letter_code
_entity_poly.pdbx_strand_id
1 'polypeptide(L)'
;PFYLAAFLTTITTSWAGAVGFTPIDLANKGYYDHALVELENQGEKGSLPAFSEMAKNPRHHVLAFAETPECYRIPCNVQSITDVEGSGGSPGLYDSPLYFAWFLKWSDTDYVYLEQSFLHDEREERAREMLLQMAEEGIFQSPMLVEKNEILPLDKVKAFSESNGEGAEQLLLLQIRKERLEYPWNKEPYPALTKEEIAEKDKIVQLLSEYLQ
;
A
#
# COMPACT_ATOMS: atom_id res chain seq x y z
N PRO A 1 31.00 -39.19 8.93
CA PRO A 1 29.69 -38.92 9.57
C PRO A 1 29.32 -37.42 9.63
N PHE A 2 30.13 -36.56 10.27
CA PHE A 2 29.83 -35.13 10.41
C PHE A 2 29.68 -34.38 9.08
N TYR A 3 30.61 -34.58 8.14
CA TYR A 3 30.55 -33.94 6.82
C TYR A 3 29.39 -34.42 5.94
N LEU A 4 28.97 -35.68 6.09
CA LEU A 4 27.80 -36.20 5.38
C LEU A 4 26.51 -35.59 5.91
N ALA A 5 26.39 -35.48 7.24
CA ALA A 5 25.26 -34.81 7.87
C ALA A 5 25.22 -33.32 7.48
N ALA A 6 26.35 -32.61 7.54
CA ALA A 6 26.43 -31.20 7.12
C ALA A 6 26.05 -31.04 5.64
N PHE A 7 26.58 -31.88 4.74
CA PHE A 7 26.24 -31.87 3.33
C PHE A 7 24.74 -32.11 3.09
N LEU A 8 24.18 -33.16 3.71
CA LEU A 8 22.75 -33.47 3.60
C LEU A 8 21.89 -32.32 4.14
N THR A 9 22.26 -31.69 5.26
CA THR A 9 21.56 -30.51 5.79
C THR A 9 21.62 -29.37 4.78
N THR A 10 22.80 -28.98 4.28
CA THR A 10 22.93 -27.85 3.37
C THR A 10 22.18 -28.04 2.04
N ILE A 11 22.08 -29.26 1.51
CA ILE A 11 21.33 -29.51 0.26
C ILE A 11 19.82 -29.66 0.46
N THR A 12 19.36 -29.90 1.70
CA THR A 12 17.92 -30.05 2.04
C THR A 12 17.33 -28.81 2.69
N THR A 13 18.16 -27.89 3.19
CA THR A 13 17.74 -26.62 3.78
C THR A 13 18.15 -25.46 2.87
N SER A 14 17.24 -25.01 1.99
CA SER A 14 17.38 -23.70 1.35
C SER A 14 16.70 -22.65 2.22
N TRP A 15 17.44 -21.63 2.66
CA TRP A 15 16.85 -20.46 3.31
C TRP A 15 16.36 -19.50 2.23
N ALA A 16 15.22 -19.83 1.62
CA ALA A 16 14.55 -18.96 0.66
C ALA A 16 13.48 -18.09 1.34
N GLY A 17 13.16 -18.31 2.62
CA GLY A 17 12.06 -17.59 3.28
C GLY A 17 10.67 -17.89 2.69
N ALA A 18 10.55 -18.91 1.83
CA ALA A 18 9.28 -19.41 1.34
C ALA A 18 8.56 -20.25 2.42
N VAL A 19 7.23 -20.25 2.41
CA VAL A 19 6.44 -21.09 3.31
C VAL A 19 6.56 -22.55 2.85
N GLY A 20 7.19 -23.39 3.68
CA GLY A 20 7.40 -24.82 3.37
C GLY A 20 8.70 -25.12 2.63
N PHE A 21 8.80 -26.32 2.07
CA PHE A 21 9.96 -26.73 1.27
C PHE A 21 9.80 -26.22 -0.16
N THR A 22 10.76 -25.43 -0.64
CA THR A 22 10.84 -25.05 -2.05
C THR A 22 10.84 -26.32 -2.92
N PRO A 23 9.89 -26.45 -3.87
CA PRO A 23 9.87 -27.60 -4.78
C PRO A 23 11.20 -27.71 -5.54
N ILE A 24 11.65 -28.94 -5.79
CA ILE A 24 12.84 -29.17 -6.59
C ILE A 24 12.52 -28.81 -8.04
N ASP A 25 12.99 -27.64 -8.48
CA ASP A 25 12.93 -27.21 -9.87
C ASP A 25 14.26 -27.49 -10.57
N LEU A 26 14.28 -28.52 -11.42
CA LEU A 26 15.44 -28.90 -12.22
C LEU A 26 15.70 -27.95 -13.40
N ALA A 27 14.69 -27.24 -13.88
CA ALA A 27 14.81 -26.31 -15.01
C ALA A 27 15.49 -25.00 -14.55
N ASN A 28 15.13 -24.48 -13.38
CA ASN A 28 15.74 -23.30 -12.77
C ASN A 28 16.98 -23.62 -11.92
N LYS A 29 17.55 -24.84 -12.03
CA LYS A 29 18.74 -25.28 -11.29
C LYS A 29 18.61 -25.11 -9.76
N GLY A 30 17.40 -25.22 -9.23
CA GLY A 30 17.10 -25.01 -7.81
C GLY A 30 17.09 -23.54 -7.35
N TYR A 31 17.11 -22.56 -8.27
CA TYR A 31 16.88 -21.15 -7.93
C TYR A 31 15.38 -20.89 -7.74
N TYR A 32 15.04 -20.14 -6.69
CA TYR A 32 13.67 -19.71 -6.42
C TYR A 32 13.50 -18.27 -6.89
N ASP A 33 12.66 -18.07 -7.91
CA ASP A 33 12.38 -16.75 -8.45
C ASP A 33 11.32 -16.03 -7.58
N HIS A 34 11.80 -15.29 -6.58
CA HIS A 34 10.95 -14.51 -5.68
C HIS A 34 10.13 -13.45 -6.43
N ALA A 35 10.66 -12.88 -7.51
CA ALA A 35 9.97 -11.83 -8.24
C ALA A 35 8.80 -12.38 -9.04
N LEU A 36 8.98 -13.55 -9.69
CA LEU A 36 7.91 -14.22 -10.41
C LEU A 36 6.80 -14.69 -9.45
N VAL A 37 7.18 -15.32 -8.34
CA VAL A 37 6.20 -15.79 -7.34
C VAL A 37 5.42 -14.61 -6.78
N GLU A 38 6.08 -13.49 -6.50
CA GLU A 38 5.36 -12.34 -5.99
C GLU A 38 4.44 -11.72 -7.05
N LEU A 39 4.85 -11.69 -8.32
CA LEU A 39 3.97 -11.28 -9.40
C LEU A 39 2.73 -12.18 -9.49
N GLU A 40 2.89 -13.50 -9.34
CA GLU A 40 1.79 -14.47 -9.31
C GLU A 40 0.87 -14.22 -8.10
N ASN A 41 1.43 -14.04 -6.90
CA ASN A 41 0.67 -13.72 -5.68
C ASN A 41 -0.17 -12.44 -5.85
N GLN A 42 0.40 -11.40 -6.44
CA GLN A 42 -0.29 -10.13 -6.70
C GLN A 42 -1.36 -10.29 -7.79
N GLY A 43 -1.13 -11.18 -8.75
CA GLY A 43 -2.13 -11.66 -9.70
C GLY A 43 -3.31 -12.36 -9.03
N GLU A 44 -3.05 -13.25 -8.08
CA GLU A 44 -4.09 -13.94 -7.31
C GLU A 44 -4.85 -12.97 -6.38
N LYS A 45 -4.14 -12.02 -5.76
CA LYS A 45 -4.73 -10.95 -4.95
C LYS A 45 -5.61 -10.00 -5.75
N GLY A 46 -5.31 -9.81 -7.04
CA GLY A 46 -6.05 -8.89 -7.90
C GLY A 46 -5.45 -7.47 -7.93
N SER A 47 -4.19 -7.30 -7.52
CA SER A 47 -3.53 -6.00 -7.33
C SER A 47 -2.61 -5.58 -8.49
N LEU A 48 -2.50 -6.38 -9.56
CA LEU A 48 -1.48 -6.20 -10.60
C LEU A 48 -1.38 -4.78 -11.17
N PRO A 49 -2.48 -4.03 -11.46
CA PRO A 49 -2.38 -2.65 -11.92
C PRO A 49 -1.68 -1.72 -10.92
N ALA A 50 -2.10 -1.72 -9.65
CA ALA A 50 -1.50 -0.88 -8.61
C ALA A 50 -0.05 -1.31 -8.33
N PHE A 51 0.18 -2.62 -8.24
CA PHE A 51 1.51 -3.20 -8.08
C PHE A 51 2.45 -2.78 -9.21
N SER A 52 2.00 -2.87 -10.46
CA SER A 52 2.77 -2.48 -11.64
C SER A 52 3.08 -0.98 -11.63
N GLU A 53 2.12 -0.14 -11.23
CA GLU A 53 2.32 1.31 -11.11
C GLU A 53 3.43 1.64 -10.10
N MET A 54 3.36 1.05 -8.90
CA MET A 54 4.38 1.24 -7.86
C MET A 54 5.75 0.70 -8.29
N ALA A 55 5.76 -0.45 -8.97
CA ALA A 55 6.98 -1.13 -9.42
C ALA A 55 7.69 -0.45 -10.61
N LYS A 56 7.06 0.52 -11.29
CA LYS A 56 7.67 1.24 -12.44
C LYS A 56 9.03 1.85 -12.10
N ASN A 57 9.23 2.24 -10.84
CA ASN A 57 10.48 2.80 -10.37
C ASN A 57 10.76 2.26 -8.96
N PRO A 58 11.88 1.54 -8.74
CA PRO A 58 12.22 0.99 -7.43
C PRO A 58 12.50 2.07 -6.38
N ARG A 59 12.67 3.33 -6.81
CA ARG A 59 12.80 4.49 -5.91
C ARG A 59 11.47 5.14 -5.54
N HIS A 60 10.33 4.63 -6.03
CA HIS A 60 9.05 5.08 -5.50
C HIS A 60 8.96 4.72 -4.03
N HIS A 61 8.53 5.69 -3.23
CA HIS A 61 8.27 5.53 -1.81
C HIS A 61 6.76 5.36 -1.59
N VAL A 62 6.36 4.24 -1.02
CA VAL A 62 4.96 3.88 -0.80
C VAL A 62 4.71 3.76 0.70
N LEU A 63 3.67 4.43 1.18
CA LEU A 63 3.11 4.17 2.50
C LEU A 63 1.89 3.25 2.34
N ALA A 64 1.97 2.05 2.91
CA ALA A 64 0.95 1.03 2.79
C ALA A 64 0.06 0.95 4.04
N PHE A 65 -1.24 1.10 3.83
CA PHE A 65 -2.30 0.77 4.78
C PHE A 65 -2.82 -0.63 4.42
N ALA A 66 -2.01 -1.63 4.77
CA ALA A 66 -2.15 -3.01 4.35
C ALA A 66 -1.56 -3.94 5.40
N GLU A 67 -1.96 -5.21 5.35
CA GLU A 67 -1.52 -6.20 6.31
C GLU A 67 0.00 -6.45 6.22
N THR A 68 0.63 -6.57 7.39
CA THR A 68 2.04 -6.96 7.54
C THR A 68 2.14 -8.47 7.81
N PRO A 69 3.13 -9.18 7.22
CA PRO A 69 4.25 -8.66 6.43
C PRO A 69 4.00 -8.54 4.91
N GLU A 70 2.80 -8.84 4.41
CA GLU A 70 2.46 -8.96 2.99
C GLU A 70 2.77 -7.68 2.19
N CYS A 71 2.50 -6.51 2.77
CA CYS A 71 2.77 -5.22 2.12
C CYS A 71 4.25 -5.02 1.73
N TYR A 72 5.19 -5.67 2.42
CA TYR A 72 6.63 -5.55 2.14
C TYR A 72 7.09 -6.29 0.89
N ARG A 73 6.20 -7.04 0.25
CA ARG A 73 6.52 -7.76 -0.99
C ARG A 73 6.35 -6.90 -2.24
N ILE A 74 5.79 -5.69 -2.12
CA ILE A 74 5.75 -4.71 -3.22
C ILE A 74 7.20 -4.28 -3.57
N PRO A 75 7.66 -4.39 -4.83
CA PRO A 75 9.06 -4.23 -5.22
C PRO A 75 9.48 -2.76 -5.38
N CYS A 76 9.22 -1.96 -4.35
CA CYS A 76 9.70 -0.58 -4.21
C CYS A 76 10.00 -0.28 -2.73
N ASN A 77 10.27 0.99 -2.39
CA ASN A 77 10.50 1.37 -1.01
C ASN A 77 9.16 1.50 -0.27
N VAL A 78 8.74 0.43 0.38
CA VAL A 78 7.45 0.38 1.10
C VAL A 78 7.66 0.51 2.61
N GLN A 79 6.82 1.34 3.23
CA GLN A 79 6.67 1.44 4.68
C GLN A 79 5.23 1.05 5.04
N SER A 80 5.04 0.16 6.01
CA SER A 80 3.70 -0.10 6.56
C SER A 80 3.30 1.00 7.53
N ILE A 81 2.04 1.41 7.49
CA ILE A 81 1.48 2.32 8.47
C ILE A 81 1.54 1.75 9.89
N THR A 82 1.45 0.42 10.04
CA THR A 82 1.55 -0.25 11.34
C THR A 82 2.94 -0.05 11.97
N ASP A 83 4.00 0.00 11.15
CA ASP A 83 5.35 0.29 11.65
C ASP A 83 5.58 1.79 11.89
N VAL A 84 4.89 2.65 11.13
CA VAL A 84 5.03 4.11 11.20
C VAL A 84 4.24 4.72 12.37
N GLU A 85 3.02 4.24 12.67
CA GLU A 85 2.18 4.73 13.78
C GLU A 85 2.28 3.85 15.03
N GLY A 86 2.54 2.55 14.88
CA GLY A 86 2.46 1.57 15.96
C GLY A 86 3.57 1.66 17.00
N SER A 87 3.81 0.55 17.72
CA SER A 87 4.62 0.54 18.96
C SER A 87 6.08 1.01 18.79
N GLY A 88 6.62 1.00 17.57
CA GLY A 88 7.97 1.51 17.25
C GLY A 88 7.98 2.86 16.51
N GLY A 89 6.79 3.38 16.20
CA GLY A 89 6.58 4.54 15.36
C GLY A 89 6.19 5.80 16.15
N SER A 90 5.33 6.62 15.57
CA SER A 90 4.81 7.85 16.16
C SER A 90 3.30 7.74 16.43
N PRO A 91 2.87 7.34 17.65
CA PRO A 91 1.46 7.11 18.00
C PRO A 91 0.52 8.32 17.87
N GLY A 92 1.08 9.52 17.72
CA GLY A 92 0.33 10.76 17.48
C GLY A 92 0.28 11.17 16.01
N LEU A 93 0.70 10.32 15.08
CA LEU A 93 0.76 10.68 13.66
C LEU A 93 -0.64 10.97 13.10
N TYR A 94 -1.67 10.27 13.56
CA TYR A 94 -3.07 10.52 13.21
C TYR A 94 -3.72 11.68 13.95
N ASP A 95 -3.04 12.34 14.89
CA ASP A 95 -3.66 13.41 15.68
C ASP A 95 -3.83 14.71 14.87
N SER A 96 -3.08 14.84 13.76
CA SER A 96 -3.15 16.04 12.93
C SER A 96 -2.79 15.75 11.46
N PRO A 97 -3.60 16.23 10.50
CA PRO A 97 -3.27 16.12 9.07
C PRO A 97 -2.02 16.92 8.73
N LEU A 98 -1.71 17.96 9.52
CA LEU A 98 -0.46 18.70 9.39
C LEU A 98 0.76 17.82 9.69
N TYR A 99 0.71 17.04 10.78
CA TYR A 99 1.81 16.13 11.15
C TYR A 99 1.93 14.98 10.16
N PHE A 100 0.81 14.46 9.67
CA PHE A 100 0.82 13.46 8.62
C PHE A 100 1.45 14.00 7.33
N ALA A 101 1.10 15.22 6.91
CA ALA A 101 1.71 15.88 5.75
C ALA A 101 3.22 16.10 5.93
N TRP A 102 3.67 16.48 7.13
CA TRP A 102 5.11 16.58 7.45
C TRP A 102 5.82 15.24 7.33
N PHE A 103 5.21 14.17 7.83
CA PHE A 103 5.75 12.83 7.68
C PHE A 103 5.91 12.47 6.20
N LEU A 104 4.84 12.60 5.40
CA LEU A 104 4.87 12.29 3.96
C LEU A 104 5.96 13.08 3.23
N LYS A 105 6.19 14.35 3.64
CA LYS A 105 7.27 15.17 3.10
C LYS A 105 8.64 14.64 3.47
N TRP A 106 8.83 14.34 4.75
CA TRP A 106 10.09 13.88 5.30
C TRP A 106 10.48 12.49 4.78
N SER A 107 9.51 11.58 4.65
CA SER A 107 9.70 10.24 4.09
C SER A 107 9.77 10.23 2.55
N ASP A 108 9.56 11.37 1.90
CA ASP A 108 9.51 11.53 0.45
C ASP A 108 8.48 10.62 -0.24
N THR A 109 7.36 10.34 0.44
CA THR A 109 6.32 9.42 -0.03
C THR A 109 5.71 9.88 -1.35
N ASP A 110 5.69 9.00 -2.34
CA ASP A 110 5.09 9.20 -3.66
C ASP A 110 3.64 8.73 -3.71
N TYR A 111 3.34 7.60 -3.05
CA TYR A 111 2.03 6.97 -3.08
C TYR A 111 1.58 6.51 -1.69
N VAL A 112 0.26 6.53 -1.50
CA VAL A 112 -0.44 5.84 -0.43
C VAL A 112 -1.21 4.68 -1.05
N TYR A 113 -0.95 3.47 -0.58
CA TYR A 113 -1.61 2.24 -1.04
C TYR A 113 -2.53 1.72 0.07
N LEU A 114 -3.79 1.50 -0.26
CA LEU A 114 -4.84 1.13 0.68
C LEU A 114 -5.43 -0.24 0.33
N GLU A 115 -5.51 -1.09 1.34
CA GLU A 115 -6.28 -2.32 1.32
C GLU A 115 -7.59 -2.11 2.08
N GLN A 116 -8.71 -2.42 1.44
CA GLN A 116 -10.02 -2.20 2.02
C GLN A 116 -10.16 -3.05 3.29
N SER A 117 -9.76 -4.32 3.22
CA SER A 117 -9.82 -5.25 4.37
C SER A 117 -9.08 -4.72 5.60
N PHE A 118 -7.89 -4.15 5.41
CA PHE A 118 -7.09 -3.55 6.47
C PHE A 118 -7.80 -2.36 7.12
N LEU A 119 -8.33 -1.44 6.30
CA LEU A 119 -8.98 -0.23 6.79
C LEU A 119 -10.36 -0.46 7.41
N HIS A 120 -11.00 -1.61 7.16
CA HIS A 120 -12.27 -1.97 7.79
C HIS A 120 -12.15 -2.45 9.24
N ASP A 121 -10.95 -2.77 9.71
CA ASP A 121 -10.71 -3.08 11.11
C ASP A 121 -11.13 -1.89 12.00
N GLU A 122 -11.85 -2.17 13.09
CA GLU A 122 -12.31 -1.14 14.03
C GLU A 122 -11.14 -0.32 14.60
N ARG A 123 -9.95 -0.92 14.72
CA ARG A 123 -8.72 -0.27 15.21
C ARG A 123 -8.22 0.84 14.28
N GLU A 124 -8.58 0.78 13.00
CA GLU A 124 -8.11 1.72 11.97
C GLU A 124 -9.04 2.93 11.78
N GLU A 125 -9.99 3.17 12.69
CA GLU A 125 -10.89 4.34 12.64
C GLU A 125 -10.12 5.67 12.50
N ARG A 126 -9.06 5.85 13.30
CA ARG A 126 -8.18 7.04 13.24
C ARG A 126 -7.49 7.18 11.89
N ALA A 127 -7.11 6.06 11.26
CA ALA A 127 -6.50 6.06 9.94
C ALA A 127 -7.50 6.52 8.86
N ARG A 128 -8.74 6.02 8.92
CA ARG A 128 -9.84 6.40 8.01
C ARG A 128 -10.14 7.89 8.09
N GLU A 129 -10.28 8.42 9.30
CA GLU A 129 -10.50 9.87 9.53
C GLU A 129 -9.35 10.71 8.98
N MET A 130 -8.10 10.29 9.24
CA MET A 130 -6.91 10.99 8.75
C MET A 130 -6.85 11.02 7.22
N LEU A 131 -7.12 9.89 6.56
CA LEU A 131 -7.15 9.81 5.10
C LEU A 131 -8.20 10.75 4.49
N LEU A 132 -9.39 10.86 5.09
CA LEU A 132 -10.41 11.81 4.65
C LEU A 132 -9.97 13.26 4.82
N GLN A 133 -9.39 13.63 5.96
CA GLN A 133 -8.87 14.98 6.20
C GLN A 133 -7.76 15.34 5.19
N MET A 134 -6.84 14.42 4.91
CA MET A 134 -5.80 14.61 3.90
C MET A 134 -6.37 14.78 2.49
N ALA A 135 -7.46 14.07 2.17
CA ALA A 135 -8.18 14.24 0.91
C ALA A 135 -8.86 15.61 0.83
N GLU A 136 -9.49 16.09 1.91
CA GLU A 136 -10.11 17.41 2.00
C GLU A 136 -9.09 18.55 1.83
N GLU A 137 -7.85 18.35 2.26
CA GLU A 137 -6.73 19.27 2.05
C GLU A 137 -6.13 19.21 0.63
N GLY A 138 -6.63 18.31 -0.23
CA GLY A 138 -6.18 18.15 -1.61
C GLY A 138 -4.79 17.54 -1.76
N ILE A 139 -4.35 16.76 -0.78
CA ILE A 139 -3.01 16.14 -0.77
C ILE A 139 -2.91 14.99 -1.77
N PHE A 140 -4.01 14.30 -2.03
CA PHE A 140 -4.05 13.19 -2.99
C PHE A 140 -4.42 13.66 -4.40
N GLN A 141 -3.93 12.93 -5.40
CA GLN A 141 -4.24 13.09 -6.81
C GLN A 141 -4.19 11.74 -7.53
N SER A 142 -4.73 11.68 -8.75
CA SER A 142 -4.63 10.51 -9.62
C SER A 142 -4.99 9.18 -8.93
N PRO A 143 -6.21 9.04 -8.38
CA PRO A 143 -6.63 7.80 -7.72
C PRO A 143 -6.73 6.64 -8.73
N MET A 144 -6.31 5.45 -8.30
CA MET A 144 -6.44 4.21 -9.06
C MET A 144 -7.14 3.16 -8.20
N LEU A 145 -8.43 2.94 -8.49
CA LEU A 145 -9.24 1.88 -7.89
C LEU A 145 -9.03 0.59 -8.68
N VAL A 146 -8.74 -0.50 -7.98
CA VAL A 146 -8.41 -1.79 -8.59
C VAL A 146 -9.22 -2.91 -7.93
N GLU A 147 -9.77 -3.81 -8.74
CA GLU A 147 -10.44 -5.03 -8.29
C GLU A 147 -10.15 -6.14 -9.32
N LYS A 148 -9.75 -7.35 -8.87
CA LYS A 148 -9.49 -8.51 -9.76
C LYS A 148 -8.56 -8.21 -10.94
N ASN A 149 -7.49 -7.44 -10.72
CA ASN A 149 -6.52 -6.99 -11.73
C ASN A 149 -7.08 -6.03 -12.79
N GLU A 150 -8.27 -5.48 -12.58
CA GLU A 150 -8.86 -4.47 -13.47
C GLU A 150 -8.89 -3.11 -12.78
N ILE A 151 -8.56 -2.07 -13.54
CA ILE A 151 -8.74 -0.68 -13.08
C ILE A 151 -10.22 -0.34 -13.21
N LEU A 152 -10.85 -0.02 -12.09
CA LEU A 152 -12.26 0.32 -12.03
C LEU A 152 -12.49 1.83 -12.23
N PRO A 153 -13.64 2.20 -12.80
CA PRO A 153 -14.18 3.55 -12.65
C PRO A 153 -14.38 3.92 -11.17
N LEU A 154 -14.12 5.18 -10.83
CA LEU A 154 -14.16 5.67 -9.44
C LEU A 154 -15.57 5.67 -8.82
N ASP A 155 -16.62 5.51 -9.63
CA ASP A 155 -18.03 5.40 -9.20
C ASP A 155 -18.46 3.96 -8.88
N LYS A 156 -17.56 2.97 -9.00
CA LYS A 156 -17.85 1.54 -8.74
C LYS A 156 -17.35 1.05 -7.38
N VAL A 157 -17.28 1.94 -6.41
CA VAL A 157 -16.92 1.58 -5.04
C VAL A 157 -17.98 0.65 -4.46
N LYS A 158 -17.55 -0.41 -3.78
CA LYS A 158 -18.45 -1.35 -3.09
C LYS A 158 -18.10 -1.34 -1.62
N ALA A 159 -19.12 -1.34 -0.76
CA ALA A 159 -18.95 -1.56 0.67
C ALA A 159 -18.31 -2.95 0.89
N PHE A 160 -17.33 -3.01 1.78
CA PHE A 160 -16.68 -4.28 2.13
C PHE A 160 -17.67 -5.18 2.86
N SER A 161 -17.74 -6.46 2.46
CA SER A 161 -18.62 -7.44 3.09
C SER A 161 -17.88 -8.76 3.28
N GLU A 162 -17.47 -9.03 4.51
CA GLU A 162 -16.88 -10.33 4.91
C GLU A 162 -17.84 -11.51 4.65
N SER A 163 -19.16 -11.27 4.70
CA SER A 163 -20.18 -12.32 4.59
C SER A 163 -20.27 -12.99 3.22
N ASN A 164 -19.69 -12.40 2.17
CA ASN A 164 -19.78 -12.99 0.84
C ASN A 164 -18.72 -14.05 0.57
N GLY A 165 -17.55 -14.06 1.22
CA GLY A 165 -16.46 -14.99 0.87
C GLY A 165 -16.05 -15.03 -0.62
N GLU A 166 -16.64 -14.16 -1.44
CA GLU A 166 -16.67 -14.13 -2.92
C GLU A 166 -16.57 -12.69 -3.47
N GLY A 167 -16.57 -11.67 -2.61
CA GLY A 167 -16.29 -10.29 -2.99
C GLY A 167 -14.80 -10.08 -3.14
N ALA A 168 -14.33 -9.69 -4.32
CA ALA A 168 -12.91 -9.34 -4.45
C ALA A 168 -12.61 -8.07 -3.69
N GLU A 169 -11.48 -8.08 -2.99
CA GLU A 169 -10.92 -6.91 -2.33
C GLU A 169 -10.75 -5.77 -3.34
N GLN A 170 -11.22 -4.57 -2.95
CA GLN A 170 -10.91 -3.35 -3.68
C GLN A 170 -9.65 -2.72 -3.11
N LEU A 171 -8.75 -2.35 -3.99
CA LEU A 171 -7.47 -1.73 -3.65
C LEU A 171 -7.46 -0.31 -4.19
N LEU A 172 -6.93 0.63 -3.42
CA LEU A 172 -6.86 2.02 -3.83
C LEU A 172 -5.42 2.52 -3.74
N LEU A 173 -4.88 2.98 -4.87
CA LEU A 173 -3.61 3.67 -4.93
C LEU A 173 -3.85 5.17 -5.14
N LEU A 174 -3.28 6.00 -4.27
CA LEU A 174 -3.38 7.45 -4.30
C LEU A 174 -1.99 8.05 -4.49
N GLN A 175 -1.81 8.93 -5.47
CA GLN A 175 -0.56 9.66 -5.62
C GLN A 175 -0.55 10.89 -4.71
N ILE A 176 0.59 11.20 -4.12
CA ILE A 176 0.80 12.40 -3.32
C ILE A 176 1.11 13.61 -4.22
N ARG A 177 0.39 14.71 -4.03
CA ARG A 177 0.69 16.02 -4.63
C ARG A 177 1.82 16.69 -3.85
N LYS A 178 3.07 16.32 -4.16
CA LYS A 178 4.28 16.72 -3.41
C LYS A 178 4.43 18.23 -3.24
N GLU A 179 3.96 19.03 -4.20
CA GLU A 179 4.01 20.49 -4.15
C GLU A 179 3.22 21.05 -2.97
N ARG A 180 2.12 20.39 -2.58
CA ARG A 180 1.32 20.82 -1.43
C ARG A 180 1.99 20.54 -0.10
N LEU A 181 2.88 19.55 -0.03
CA LEU A 181 3.60 19.23 1.20
C LEU A 181 4.63 20.29 1.59
N GLU A 182 5.00 21.22 0.70
CA GLU A 182 5.93 22.32 1.00
C GLU A 182 5.32 23.39 1.91
N TYR A 183 4.03 23.68 1.78
CA TYR A 183 3.35 24.70 2.59
C TYR A 183 3.35 24.37 4.08
N PRO A 184 2.86 23.20 4.53
CA PRO A 184 2.91 22.84 5.94
C PRO A 184 4.35 22.80 6.43
N TRP A 185 5.30 22.32 5.61
CA TRP A 185 6.72 22.27 5.96
C TRP A 185 7.31 23.67 6.26
N ASN A 186 6.94 24.65 5.45
CA ASN A 186 7.34 26.05 5.62
C ASN A 186 6.45 26.84 6.59
N LYS A 187 5.47 26.18 7.24
CA LYS A 187 4.46 26.79 8.13
C LYS A 187 3.59 27.83 7.44
N GLU A 188 3.35 27.62 6.15
CA GLU A 188 2.48 28.43 5.31
C GLU A 188 1.10 27.77 5.18
N PRO A 189 0.02 28.55 5.05
CA PRO A 189 -1.29 28.00 4.73
C PRO A 189 -1.28 27.41 3.32
N TYR A 190 -2.10 26.38 3.09
CA TYR A 190 -2.24 25.84 1.74
C TYR A 190 -2.81 26.88 0.77
N PRO A 191 -2.32 26.94 -0.47
CA PRO A 191 -2.89 27.79 -1.50
C PRO A 191 -4.27 27.25 -1.91
N ALA A 192 -5.11 28.16 -2.41
CA ALA A 192 -6.36 27.78 -3.05
C ALA A 192 -6.09 26.87 -4.25
N LEU A 193 -6.84 25.77 -4.32
CA LEU A 193 -6.80 24.84 -5.44
C LEU A 193 -7.39 25.49 -6.70
N THR A 194 -6.88 25.11 -7.85
CA THR A 194 -7.47 25.43 -9.16
C THR A 194 -8.82 24.74 -9.34
N LYS A 195 -9.61 25.13 -10.34
CA LYS A 195 -10.94 24.54 -10.56
C LYS A 195 -10.86 23.04 -10.87
N GLU A 196 -9.83 22.66 -11.61
CA GLU A 196 -9.54 21.28 -11.98
C GLU A 196 -9.16 20.45 -10.75
N GLU A 197 -8.29 21.01 -9.90
CA GLU A 197 -7.88 20.36 -8.65
C GLU A 197 -9.02 20.25 -7.63
N ILE A 198 -9.91 21.25 -7.56
CA ILE A 198 -11.12 21.17 -6.72
C ILE A 198 -12.00 20.01 -7.19
N ALA A 199 -12.24 19.90 -8.50
CA ALA A 199 -13.05 18.83 -9.06
C ALA A 199 -12.41 17.44 -8.86
N GLU A 200 -11.08 17.33 -8.94
CA GLU A 200 -10.36 16.09 -8.63
C GLU A 200 -10.46 15.76 -7.13
N LYS A 201 -10.19 16.74 -6.26
CA LYS A 201 -10.29 16.60 -4.81
C LYS A 201 -11.69 16.13 -4.38
N ASP A 202 -12.75 16.79 -4.86
CA ASP A 202 -14.13 16.45 -4.49
C ASP A 202 -14.48 15.01 -4.91
N LYS A 203 -13.96 14.54 -6.06
CA LYS A 203 -14.09 13.14 -6.48
C LYS A 203 -13.33 12.18 -5.58
N ILE A 204 -12.10 12.52 -5.18
CA ILE A 204 -11.30 11.67 -4.27
C ILE A 204 -11.95 11.60 -2.88
N VAL A 205 -12.47 12.72 -2.36
CA VAL A 205 -13.19 12.76 -1.09
C VAL A 205 -14.44 11.88 -1.15
N GLN A 206 -15.23 11.98 -2.23
CA GLN A 206 -16.39 11.11 -2.43
C GLN A 206 -15.97 9.63 -2.51
N LEU A 207 -14.98 9.32 -3.34
CA LEU A 207 -14.42 7.97 -3.51
C LEU A 207 -13.97 7.38 -2.17
N LEU A 208 -13.18 8.10 -1.39
CA LEU A 208 -12.72 7.65 -0.08
C LEU A 208 -13.88 7.51 0.92
N SER A 209 -14.85 8.43 0.89
CA SER A 209 -16.00 8.34 1.79
C SER A 209 -16.83 7.09 1.51
N GLU A 210 -16.95 6.66 0.25
CA GLU A 210 -17.63 5.42 -0.13
C GLU A 210 -16.74 4.19 0.12
N TYR A 211 -15.41 4.31 -0.05
CA TYR A 211 -14.46 3.20 0.05
C TYR A 211 -14.23 2.75 1.49
N LEU A 212 -14.37 3.69 2.43
CA LEU A 212 -14.14 3.51 3.86
C LEU A 212 -15.43 3.19 4.65
N GLN A 213 -16.58 3.07 3.96
CA GLN A 213 -17.89 2.69 4.53
C GLN A 213 -18.07 1.17 4.56
#